data_AF-A0A2D4JGQ1-F1
#
_entry.id   AF-A0A2D4JGQ1-F1
#
_cell.length_a   1.000
_cell.length_b   1.000
_cell.length_c   1.000
_cell.angle_alpha   90.00
_cell.angle_beta   90.00
_cell.angle_gamma   90.00
#
_symmetry.space_group_name_H-M   'P 1'
#
loop_
_entity.id
_entity.type
_entity.pdbx_description
1 polymer ?
#
loop_
_entity_poly.entity_id
_entity_poly.type
_entity_poly.pdbx_seq_one_letter_code
_entity_poly.pdbx_strand_id
1 'polypeptide(L)'
;MCHNINLENDKENNTVLTVSSPAGQKMIKRMLGAEKQSTTSNMQTIQASLLVIQETMMKMQEQQMNMQENISRNDVEMKGNINKLEDKVDTIQQTIEKNEQKLQVVEIRSEQNEKKLELVNRKMTMNKELEEQIIHLETDRATFYLRFQNIMDSKKEDLSIIMAQLIAPALQRESQEILLEIDEAYRIQTSYARHNRLPR
;
A
#
# COMPACT_ATOMS: atom_id res chain seq x y z
N MET A 1 -116.73 -12.69 -32.94
CA MET A 1 -117.31 -14.04 -32.89
C MET A 1 -117.05 -14.58 -31.49
N CYS A 2 -117.99 -14.39 -30.55
CA CYS A 2 -119.04 -15.35 -30.13
C CYS A 2 -118.44 -16.41 -29.18
N HIS A 3 -118.81 -16.60 -27.90
CA HIS A 3 -120.06 -16.34 -27.17
C HIS A 3 -119.85 -16.32 -25.63
N ASN A 4 -120.66 -15.47 -24.98
CA ASN A 4 -121.23 -15.50 -23.61
C ASN A 4 -121.71 -16.91 -23.14
N ILE A 5 -122.05 -17.28 -21.89
CA ILE A 5 -122.18 -16.73 -20.51
C ILE A 5 -122.64 -17.93 -19.62
N ASN A 6 -122.36 -17.86 -18.30
CA ASN A 6 -122.99 -18.51 -17.12
C ASN A 6 -123.24 -20.03 -17.03
N LEU A 7 -122.94 -20.60 -15.85
CA LEU A 7 -123.97 -20.90 -14.82
C LEU A 7 -123.34 -21.45 -13.54
N GLU A 8 -123.62 -20.73 -12.46
CA GLU A 8 -123.49 -21.10 -11.05
C GLU A 8 -124.54 -22.15 -10.68
N ASN A 9 -124.22 -23.09 -9.78
CA ASN A 9 -125.19 -23.75 -8.91
C ASN A 9 -124.48 -24.54 -7.80
N ASP A 10 -124.79 -24.15 -6.56
CA ASP A 10 -124.57 -24.88 -5.32
C ASP A 10 -125.38 -26.18 -5.25
N LYS A 11 -124.85 -27.18 -4.53
CA LYS A 11 -125.61 -27.97 -3.53
C LYS A 11 -124.71 -28.89 -2.69
N GLU A 12 -124.82 -28.72 -1.38
CA GLU A 12 -124.35 -29.63 -0.33
C GLU A 12 -124.98 -31.03 -0.42
N ASN A 13 -124.24 -32.09 -0.07
CA ASN A 13 -124.54 -32.88 1.14
C ASN A 13 -123.54 -34.03 1.41
N ASN A 14 -123.19 -34.12 2.71
CA ASN A 14 -122.46 -35.14 3.46
C ASN A 14 -122.58 -36.61 3.01
N THR A 15 -121.48 -37.36 3.08
CA THR A 15 -121.31 -38.43 4.11
C THR A 15 -119.87 -38.95 4.20
N VAL A 16 -119.39 -39.06 5.43
CA VAL A 16 -118.06 -39.50 5.83
C VAL A 16 -117.91 -41.02 5.66
N LEU A 17 -116.78 -41.46 5.09
CA LEU A 17 -116.15 -42.73 5.39
C LEU A 17 -114.63 -42.54 5.42
N THR A 18 -114.11 -42.56 6.64
CA THR A 18 -112.70 -42.69 7.04
C THR A 18 -111.96 -43.74 6.24
N VAL A 19 -110.74 -43.42 5.77
CA VAL A 19 -109.48 -44.19 5.93
C VAL A 19 -108.33 -43.35 5.34
N SER A 20 -107.29 -43.03 6.13
CA SER A 20 -105.86 -43.12 5.75
C SER A 20 -104.93 -42.29 6.66
N SER A 21 -104.21 -43.02 7.54
CA SER A 21 -102.82 -42.85 8.01
C SER A 21 -102.23 -41.46 8.35
N PRO A 22 -101.90 -41.19 9.64
CA PRO A 22 -101.08 -40.05 10.10
C PRO A 22 -99.58 -40.13 9.75
N ALA A 23 -99.13 -41.18 9.05
CA ALA A 23 -97.71 -41.49 8.89
C ALA A 23 -96.97 -40.62 7.84
N GLY A 24 -97.67 -40.11 6.82
CA GLY A 24 -97.05 -39.40 5.69
C GLY A 24 -96.67 -37.93 5.96
N GLN A 25 -97.49 -37.17 6.69
CA GLN A 25 -97.26 -35.72 6.90
C GLN A 25 -96.14 -35.41 7.90
N LYS A 26 -95.91 -36.29 8.90
CA LYS A 26 -94.77 -36.16 9.84
C LYS A 26 -93.43 -36.40 9.15
N MET A 27 -93.38 -37.23 8.11
CA MET A 27 -92.14 -37.57 7.41
C MET A 27 -91.64 -36.40 6.54
N ILE A 28 -92.54 -35.74 5.81
CA ILE A 28 -92.21 -34.59 4.95
C ILE A 28 -91.75 -33.37 5.78
N LYS A 29 -92.42 -33.10 6.92
CA LYS A 29 -92.01 -32.01 7.84
C LYS A 29 -90.65 -32.28 8.50
N ARG A 30 -90.32 -33.54 8.76
CA ARG A 30 -89.01 -33.95 9.32
C ARG A 30 -87.88 -33.83 8.29
N MET A 31 -88.15 -34.14 7.02
CA MET A 31 -87.19 -33.93 5.93
C MET A 31 -86.93 -32.43 5.68
N LEU A 32 -87.96 -31.59 5.65
CA LEU A 32 -87.82 -30.12 5.50
C LEU A 32 -87.10 -29.46 6.70
N GLY A 33 -87.32 -29.95 7.92
CA GLY A 33 -86.59 -29.50 9.11
C GLY A 33 -85.12 -29.89 9.08
N ALA A 34 -84.81 -31.12 8.64
CA ALA A 34 -83.44 -31.59 8.44
C ALA A 34 -82.73 -30.83 7.30
N GLU A 35 -83.43 -30.51 6.20
CA GLU A 35 -82.90 -29.68 5.11
C GLU A 35 -82.62 -28.23 5.54
N LYS A 36 -83.54 -27.57 6.24
CA LYS A 36 -83.32 -26.20 6.77
C LYS A 36 -82.18 -26.16 7.78
N GLN A 37 -82.04 -27.19 8.62
CA GLN A 37 -80.96 -27.30 9.59
C GLN A 37 -79.62 -27.64 8.90
N SER A 38 -79.63 -28.45 7.84
CA SER A 38 -78.49 -28.74 6.96
C SER A 38 -78.03 -27.53 6.16
N THR A 39 -78.93 -26.75 5.56
CA THR A 39 -78.58 -25.52 4.82
C THR A 39 -78.05 -24.44 5.76
N THR A 40 -78.61 -24.30 6.96
CA THR A 40 -78.10 -23.35 7.97
C THR A 40 -76.71 -23.76 8.48
N SER A 41 -76.48 -25.06 8.73
CA SER A 41 -75.18 -25.61 9.12
C SER A 41 -74.12 -25.49 8.01
N ASN A 42 -74.50 -25.70 6.75
CA ASN A 42 -73.62 -25.53 5.60
C ASN A 42 -73.23 -24.05 5.41
N MET A 43 -74.15 -23.11 5.60
CA MET A 43 -73.89 -21.67 5.49
C MET A 43 -72.92 -21.17 6.58
N GLN A 44 -73.07 -21.64 7.83
CA GLN A 44 -72.14 -21.34 8.93
C GLN A 44 -70.74 -21.90 8.67
N THR A 45 -70.65 -23.12 8.13
CA THR A 45 -69.37 -23.74 7.74
C THR A 45 -68.67 -22.94 6.65
N ILE A 46 -69.40 -22.51 5.61
CA ILE A 46 -68.86 -21.67 4.53
C ILE A 46 -68.37 -20.32 5.07
N GLN A 47 -69.12 -19.69 5.97
CA GLN A 47 -68.74 -18.40 6.57
C GLN A 47 -67.48 -18.53 7.44
N ALA A 48 -67.36 -19.59 8.22
CA ALA A 48 -66.15 -19.89 9.00
C ALA A 48 -64.94 -20.13 8.10
N SER A 49 -65.08 -20.89 7.01
CA SER A 49 -64.00 -21.09 6.04
C SER A 49 -63.55 -19.79 5.38
N LEU A 50 -64.49 -18.90 5.04
CA LEU A 50 -64.19 -17.57 4.47
C LEU A 50 -63.41 -16.67 5.44
N LEU A 51 -63.78 -16.68 6.73
CA LEU A 51 -63.07 -15.94 7.77
C LEU A 51 -61.63 -16.45 7.93
N VAL A 52 -61.43 -17.76 7.93
CA VAL A 52 -60.08 -18.38 8.00
C VAL A 52 -59.24 -17.99 6.78
N ILE A 53 -59.84 -17.96 5.58
CA ILE A 53 -59.15 -17.53 4.35
C ILE A 53 -58.77 -16.05 4.43
N GLN A 54 -59.64 -15.18 4.93
CA GLN A 54 -59.33 -13.77 5.12
C GLN A 54 -58.21 -13.56 6.14
N GLU A 55 -58.24 -14.28 7.27
CA GLU A 55 -57.20 -14.19 8.31
C GLU A 55 -55.84 -14.66 7.77
N THR A 56 -55.80 -15.76 7.01
CA THR A 56 -54.56 -16.26 6.40
C THR A 56 -54.04 -15.31 5.31
N MET A 57 -54.92 -14.70 4.51
CA MET A 57 -54.53 -13.69 3.52
C MET A 57 -53.93 -12.44 4.20
N MET A 58 -54.53 -12.01 5.32
CA MET A 58 -54.04 -10.87 6.09
C MET A 58 -52.65 -11.15 6.67
N LYS A 59 -52.44 -12.33 7.27
CA LYS A 59 -51.11 -12.77 7.76
C LYS A 59 -50.07 -12.86 6.64
N MET A 60 -50.46 -13.36 5.47
CA MET A 60 -49.58 -13.44 4.31
C MET A 60 -49.19 -12.05 3.80
N GLN A 61 -50.14 -11.12 3.74
CA GLN A 61 -49.89 -9.74 3.32
C GLN A 61 -49.03 -8.98 4.32
N GLU A 62 -49.23 -9.19 5.62
CA GLU A 62 -48.37 -8.67 6.69
C GLU A 62 -46.94 -9.20 6.56
N GLN A 63 -46.77 -10.51 6.35
CA GLN A 63 -45.44 -11.11 6.15
C GLN A 63 -44.73 -10.53 4.90
N GLN A 64 -45.47 -10.32 3.80
CA GLN A 64 -44.93 -9.68 2.60
C GLN A 64 -44.51 -8.23 2.86
N MET A 65 -45.32 -7.46 3.58
CA MET A 65 -45.00 -6.07 3.93
C MET A 65 -43.75 -5.99 4.80
N ASN A 66 -43.65 -6.83 5.83
CA ASN A 66 -42.47 -6.91 6.70
C ASN A 66 -41.21 -7.31 5.93
N MET A 67 -41.32 -8.23 4.98
CA MET A 67 -40.19 -8.62 4.13
C MET A 67 -39.74 -7.46 3.23
N GLN A 68 -40.69 -6.77 2.61
CA GLN A 68 -40.42 -5.61 1.76
C GLN A 68 -39.78 -4.46 2.54
N GLU A 69 -40.24 -4.19 3.76
CA GLU A 69 -39.67 -3.16 4.64
C GLU A 69 -38.23 -3.52 5.03
N ASN A 70 -37.98 -4.75 5.45
CA ASN A 70 -36.63 -5.21 5.80
C ASN A 70 -35.66 -5.09 4.61
N ILE A 71 -36.09 -5.49 3.41
CA ILE A 71 -35.30 -5.34 2.18
C ILE A 71 -35.00 -3.85 1.93
N SER A 72 -36.02 -2.99 2.01
CA SER A 72 -35.86 -1.55 1.75
C SER A 72 -34.92 -0.89 2.76
N ARG A 73 -35.00 -1.27 4.04
CA ARG A 73 -34.11 -0.77 5.08
C ARG A 73 -32.67 -1.19 4.85
N ASN A 74 -32.46 -2.46 4.52
CA ASN A 74 -31.13 -2.99 4.23
C ASN A 74 -30.52 -2.33 2.98
N ASP A 75 -31.32 -2.05 1.94
CA ASP A 75 -30.86 -1.37 0.72
C ASP A 75 -30.33 0.05 1.02
N VAL A 76 -31.08 0.82 1.82
CA VAL A 76 -30.67 2.16 2.26
C VAL A 76 -29.38 2.10 3.09
N GLU A 77 -29.28 1.13 4.01
CA GLU A 77 -28.09 0.95 4.83
C GLU A 77 -26.86 0.57 3.97
N MET A 78 -27.02 -0.39 3.05
CA MET A 78 -25.97 -0.81 2.14
C MET A 78 -25.51 0.34 1.26
N LYS A 79 -26.42 1.13 0.70
CA LYS A 79 -26.08 2.31 -0.09
C LYS A 79 -25.30 3.34 0.72
N GLY A 80 -25.69 3.57 1.98
CA GLY A 80 -24.93 4.42 2.90
C GLY A 80 -23.53 3.90 3.18
N ASN A 81 -23.37 2.58 3.33
CA ASN A 81 -22.07 1.94 3.54
C ASN A 81 -21.19 2.00 2.28
N ILE A 82 -21.76 1.83 1.09
CA ILE A 82 -21.06 1.96 -0.20
C ILE A 82 -20.50 3.38 -0.36
N ASN A 83 -21.32 4.41 -0.14
CA ASN A 83 -20.85 5.80 -0.27
C ASN A 83 -19.69 6.11 0.71
N LYS A 84 -19.79 5.63 1.96
CA LYS A 84 -18.69 5.79 2.94
C LYS A 84 -17.41 5.06 2.53
N LEU A 85 -17.53 3.95 1.81
CA LEU A 85 -16.38 3.23 1.27
C LEU A 85 -15.78 3.97 0.09
N GLU A 86 -16.59 4.52 -0.81
CA GLU A 86 -16.14 5.35 -1.93
C GLU A 86 -15.32 6.55 -1.44
N ASP A 87 -15.80 7.30 -0.45
CA ASP A 87 -15.07 8.44 0.14
C ASP A 87 -13.69 8.03 0.69
N LYS A 88 -13.61 6.85 1.33
CA LYS A 88 -12.36 6.31 1.86
C LYS A 88 -11.42 5.86 0.74
N VAL A 89 -11.96 5.25 -0.32
CA VAL A 89 -11.18 4.84 -1.49
C VAL A 89 -10.59 6.05 -2.19
N ASP A 90 -11.36 7.13 -2.37
CA ASP A 90 -10.87 8.38 -2.96
C ASP A 90 -9.73 9.00 -2.13
N THR A 91 -9.89 9.00 -0.80
CA THR A 91 -8.85 9.50 0.12
C THR A 91 -7.56 8.67 0.04
N ILE A 92 -7.70 7.34 -0.08
CA ILE A 92 -6.56 6.43 -0.24
C ILE A 92 -5.87 6.69 -1.58
N GLN A 93 -6.63 6.81 -2.66
CA GLN A 93 -6.11 7.07 -4.00
C GLN A 93 -5.29 8.37 -4.06
N GLN A 94 -5.82 9.46 -3.50
CA GLN A 94 -5.10 10.74 -3.39
C GLN A 94 -3.80 10.60 -2.59
N THR A 95 -3.81 9.81 -1.52
CA THR A 95 -2.63 9.59 -0.68
C THR A 95 -1.57 8.77 -1.41
N ILE A 96 -1.98 7.77 -2.19
CA ILE A 96 -1.08 6.95 -3.02
C ILE A 96 -0.38 7.83 -4.05
N GLU A 97 -1.13 8.63 -4.80
CA GLU A 97 -0.56 9.54 -5.82
C GLU A 97 0.44 10.54 -5.23
N LYS A 98 0.10 11.12 -4.06
CA LYS A 98 1.01 12.03 -3.35
C LYS A 98 2.27 11.32 -2.86
N ASN A 99 2.16 10.07 -2.43
CA ASN A 99 3.32 9.28 -1.98
C ASN A 99 4.22 8.87 -3.14
N GLU A 100 3.63 8.51 -4.29
CA GLU A 100 4.34 8.20 -5.53
C GLU A 100 5.23 9.38 -5.97
N GLN A 101 4.66 10.59 -6.01
CA GLN A 101 5.42 11.80 -6.33
C GLN A 101 6.59 12.05 -5.36
N LYS A 102 6.36 11.86 -4.05
CA LYS A 102 7.42 12.02 -3.04
C LYS A 102 8.51 10.96 -3.19
N LEU A 103 8.16 9.73 -3.55
CA LEU A 103 9.10 8.64 -3.75
C LEU A 103 10.05 8.95 -4.90
N GLN A 104 9.52 9.41 -6.04
CA GLN A 104 10.32 9.82 -7.20
C GLN A 104 11.34 10.92 -6.84
N VAL A 105 10.94 11.93 -6.05
CA VAL A 105 11.85 12.98 -5.58
C VAL A 105 12.95 12.42 -4.67
N VAL A 106 12.59 11.48 -3.78
CA VAL A 106 13.56 10.83 -2.88
C VAL A 106 14.56 10.00 -3.68
N GLU A 107 14.11 9.28 -4.69
CA GLU A 107 14.95 8.42 -5.55
C GLU A 107 15.98 9.25 -6.32
N ILE A 108 15.54 10.31 -7.03
CA ILE A 108 16.44 11.24 -7.74
C ILE A 108 17.47 11.85 -6.78
N ARG A 109 17.03 12.30 -5.60
CA ARG A 109 17.93 12.87 -4.61
C ARG A 109 18.94 11.83 -4.10
N SER A 110 18.51 10.59 -3.92
CA SER A 110 19.38 9.48 -3.48
C SER A 110 20.48 9.20 -4.50
N GLU A 111 20.12 9.06 -5.78
CA GLU A 111 21.08 8.85 -6.87
C GLU A 111 22.09 10.00 -6.98
N GLN A 112 21.65 11.25 -6.84
CA GLN A 112 22.53 12.41 -6.86
C GLN A 112 23.50 12.41 -5.67
N ASN A 113 23.03 12.02 -4.49
CA ASN A 113 23.85 11.94 -3.29
C ASN A 113 24.90 10.82 -3.40
N GLU A 114 24.52 9.67 -3.97
CA GLU A 114 25.45 8.57 -4.22
C GLU A 114 26.58 8.99 -5.17
N LYS A 115 26.27 9.65 -6.29
CA LYS A 115 27.27 10.20 -7.22
C LYS A 115 28.23 11.20 -6.54
N LYS A 116 27.70 12.08 -5.68
CA LYS A 116 28.54 13.03 -4.91
C LYS A 116 29.43 12.29 -3.91
N LEU A 117 28.90 11.28 -3.23
CA LEU A 117 29.64 10.49 -2.26
C LEU A 117 30.80 9.73 -2.92
N GLU A 118 30.56 9.11 -4.08
CA GLU A 118 31.62 8.47 -4.85
C GLU A 118 32.73 9.47 -5.25
N LEU A 119 32.36 10.67 -5.70
CA LEU A 119 33.34 11.70 -6.07
C LEU A 119 34.17 12.14 -4.87
N VAL A 120 33.55 12.35 -3.70
CA VAL A 120 34.27 12.69 -2.47
C VAL A 120 35.19 11.54 -2.06
N ASN A 121 34.74 10.30 -2.14
CA ASN A 121 35.54 9.14 -1.78
C ASN A 121 36.79 9.01 -2.68
N ARG A 122 36.64 9.18 -4.00
CA ARG A 122 37.77 9.18 -4.95
C ARG A 122 38.79 10.28 -4.63
N LYS A 123 38.31 11.51 -4.35
CA LYS A 123 39.19 12.62 -3.96
C LYS A 123 39.92 12.35 -2.65
N MET A 124 39.22 11.79 -1.67
CA MET A 124 39.82 11.43 -0.37
C MET A 124 40.93 10.40 -0.53
N THR A 125 40.73 9.36 -1.36
CA THR A 125 41.77 8.37 -1.65
C THR A 125 42.99 9.00 -2.32
N MET A 126 42.78 9.83 -3.35
CA MET A 126 43.87 10.54 -4.02
C MET A 126 44.64 11.47 -3.06
N ASN A 127 43.93 12.20 -2.20
CA ASN A 127 44.56 13.07 -1.22
C ASN A 127 45.41 12.28 -0.22
N LYS A 128 44.93 11.12 0.26
CA LYS A 128 45.73 10.25 1.14
C LYS A 128 47.02 9.77 0.47
N GLU A 129 46.93 9.34 -0.77
CA GLU A 129 48.11 8.90 -1.53
C GLU A 129 49.11 10.05 -1.74
N LEU A 130 48.61 11.26 -2.06
CA LEU A 130 49.45 12.45 -2.17
C LEU A 130 50.09 12.85 -0.84
N GLU A 131 49.34 12.79 0.27
CA GLU A 131 49.86 13.03 1.62
C GLU A 131 50.97 12.03 1.97
N GLU A 132 50.78 10.74 1.68
CA GLU A 132 51.80 9.70 1.88
C GLU A 132 53.07 9.96 1.04
N GLN A 133 52.92 10.33 -0.24
CA GLN A 133 54.05 10.68 -1.10
C GLN A 133 54.80 11.92 -0.58
N ILE A 134 54.09 12.95 -0.13
CA ILE A 134 54.70 14.15 0.47
C ILE A 134 55.49 13.76 1.71
N ILE A 135 54.91 12.97 2.61
CA ILE A 135 55.58 12.50 3.83
C ILE A 135 56.87 11.75 3.49
N HIS A 136 56.84 10.85 2.50
CA HIS A 136 58.04 10.12 2.05
C HIS A 136 59.13 11.09 1.57
N LEU A 137 58.79 12.03 0.68
CA LEU A 137 59.74 12.99 0.15
C LEU A 137 60.30 13.93 1.24
N GLU A 138 59.47 14.36 2.18
CA GLU A 138 59.91 15.18 3.31
C GLU A 138 60.82 14.40 4.26
N THR A 139 60.54 13.12 4.47
CA THR A 139 61.36 12.21 5.28
C THR A 139 62.72 11.98 4.62
N ASP A 140 62.76 11.71 3.31
CA ASP A 140 64.00 11.57 2.54
C ASP A 140 64.83 12.85 2.59
N ARG A 141 64.17 14.00 2.41
CA ARG A 141 64.81 15.31 2.48
C ARG A 141 65.40 15.58 3.88
N ALA A 142 64.65 15.29 4.94
CA ALA A 142 65.12 15.45 6.31
C ALA A 142 66.32 14.53 6.60
N THR A 143 66.25 13.29 6.12
CA THR A 143 67.33 12.29 6.23
C THR A 143 68.59 12.76 5.52
N PHE A 144 68.45 13.29 4.30
CA PHE A 144 69.55 13.88 3.55
C PHE A 144 70.21 15.04 4.31
N TYR A 145 69.43 16.01 4.79
CA TYR A 145 69.98 17.17 5.51
C TYR A 145 70.66 16.77 6.82
N LEU A 146 70.07 15.86 7.60
CA LEU A 146 70.68 15.34 8.83
C LEU A 146 71.98 14.60 8.53
N ARG A 147 72.02 13.80 7.47
CA ARG A 147 73.24 13.10 7.08
C ARG A 147 74.32 14.08 6.63
N PHE A 148 73.95 15.11 5.87
CA PHE A 148 74.88 16.13 5.36
C PHE A 148 75.46 17.02 6.47
N GLN A 149 74.64 17.40 7.45
CA GLN A 149 75.09 18.23 8.57
C GLN A 149 76.03 17.51 9.54
N ASN A 150 75.89 16.18 9.64
CA ASN A 150 76.65 15.36 10.58
C ASN A 150 77.78 14.57 9.91
N ILE A 151 78.27 15.03 8.75
CA ILE A 151 79.45 14.41 8.13
C ILE A 151 80.66 14.75 8.99
N MET A 152 81.27 13.73 9.58
CA MET A 152 82.52 13.86 10.32
C MET A 152 83.69 13.48 9.41
N ASP A 153 84.69 14.36 9.32
CA ASP A 153 86.00 14.01 8.77
C ASP A 153 86.72 13.10 9.76
N SER A 154 86.44 11.81 9.70
CA SER A 154 87.12 10.81 10.52
C SER A 154 88.39 10.36 9.81
N LYS A 155 89.45 10.03 10.55
CA LYS A 155 90.74 9.57 9.99
C LYS A 155 90.64 8.32 9.07
N LYS A 156 89.45 7.73 8.92
CA LYS A 156 89.19 6.51 8.14
C LYS A 156 88.27 6.71 6.95
N GLU A 157 87.63 7.87 6.82
CA GLU A 157 86.66 8.13 5.75
C GLU A 157 87.02 9.43 5.02
N ASP A 158 87.14 9.37 3.69
CA ASP A 158 87.41 10.56 2.88
C ASP A 158 86.15 11.41 2.76
N LEU A 159 86.21 12.62 3.31
CA LEU A 159 85.12 13.58 3.30
C LEU A 159 84.62 13.86 1.86
N SER A 160 85.50 13.91 0.87
CA SER A 160 85.16 14.22 -0.53
C SER A 160 84.34 13.08 -1.15
N ILE A 161 84.68 11.83 -0.82
CA ILE A 161 83.94 10.65 -1.27
C ILE A 161 82.55 10.60 -0.65
N ILE A 162 82.43 10.88 0.67
CA ILE A 162 81.13 10.92 1.35
C ILE A 162 80.25 12.03 0.78
N MET A 163 80.80 13.22 0.58
CA MET A 163 80.09 14.36 0.01
C MET A 163 79.60 14.06 -1.41
N ALA A 164 80.46 13.45 -2.25
CA ALA A 164 80.08 13.04 -3.60
C ALA A 164 78.95 12.00 -3.59
N GLN A 165 79.02 10.99 -2.71
CA GLN A 165 77.98 9.97 -2.58
C GLN A 165 76.63 10.51 -2.07
N LEU A 166 76.64 11.58 -1.28
CA LEU A 166 75.41 12.22 -0.80
C LEU A 166 74.81 13.18 -1.84
N ILE A 167 75.65 13.98 -2.51
CA ILE A 167 75.22 14.98 -3.49
C ILE A 167 74.74 14.33 -4.79
N ALA A 168 75.38 13.25 -5.24
CA ALA A 168 75.08 12.61 -6.51
C ALA A 168 73.61 12.17 -6.65
N PRO A 169 73.00 11.45 -5.67
CA PRO A 169 71.57 11.14 -5.71
C PRO A 169 70.67 12.38 -5.74
N ALA A 170 71.02 13.43 -4.99
CA ALA A 170 70.23 14.68 -4.93
C ALA A 170 70.24 15.45 -6.26
N LEU A 171 71.35 15.38 -7.00
CA LEU A 171 71.49 16.01 -8.32
C LEU A 171 71.18 15.07 -9.49
N GLN A 172 70.87 13.79 -9.22
CA GLN A 172 70.69 12.74 -10.23
C GLN A 172 71.90 12.63 -11.17
N ARG A 173 73.11 12.70 -10.61
CA ARG A 173 74.39 12.64 -11.31
C ARG A 173 75.24 11.48 -10.80
N GLU A 174 76.29 11.13 -11.53
CA GLU A 174 77.22 10.11 -11.08
C GLU A 174 78.14 10.65 -9.97
N SER A 175 78.38 9.87 -8.92
CA SER A 175 79.27 10.27 -7.81
C SER A 175 80.68 10.63 -8.28
N GLN A 176 81.17 9.98 -9.33
CA GLN A 176 82.49 10.29 -9.90
C GLN A 176 82.54 11.69 -10.51
N GLU A 177 81.45 12.11 -11.17
CA GLU A 177 81.34 13.45 -11.76
C GLU A 177 81.36 14.52 -10.66
N ILE A 178 80.59 14.30 -9.59
CA ILE A 178 80.57 15.19 -8.42
C ILE A 178 81.94 15.25 -7.73
N LEU A 179 82.63 14.11 -7.60
CA LEU A 179 83.95 14.07 -6.98
C LEU A 179 84.97 14.93 -7.76
N LEU A 180 84.94 14.86 -9.09
CA LEU A 180 85.79 15.70 -9.95
C LEU A 180 85.49 17.19 -9.78
N GLU A 181 84.22 17.57 -9.64
CA GLU A 181 83.84 18.97 -9.39
C GLU A 181 84.30 19.46 -8.01
N ILE A 182 84.23 18.61 -6.98
CA ILE A 182 84.76 18.90 -5.64
C ILE A 182 86.27 19.15 -5.71
N ASP A 183 87.01 18.28 -6.39
CA ASP A 183 88.46 18.42 -6.57
C ASP A 183 88.82 19.70 -7.34
N GLU A 184 88.07 20.01 -8.40
CA GLU A 184 88.29 21.22 -9.20
C GLU A 184 88.00 22.49 -8.38
N ALA A 185 86.89 22.51 -7.63
CA ALA A 185 86.55 23.62 -6.75
C ALA A 185 87.64 23.84 -5.68
N TYR A 186 88.14 22.76 -5.08
CA TYR A 186 89.25 22.82 -4.12
C TYR A 186 90.53 23.38 -4.76
N ARG A 187 90.86 22.95 -5.98
CA ARG A 187 92.02 23.43 -6.73
C ARG A 187 91.92 24.93 -7.05
N ILE A 188 90.76 25.38 -7.53
CA ILE A 188 90.48 26.79 -7.83
C ILE A 188 90.60 27.63 -6.56
N GLN A 189 89.95 27.21 -5.46
CA GLN A 189 89.98 27.91 -4.18
C GLN A 189 91.40 28.02 -3.63
N THR A 190 92.16 26.92 -3.69
CA THR A 190 93.55 26.87 -3.24
C THR A 190 94.44 27.78 -4.09
N SER A 191 94.25 27.78 -5.41
CA SER A 191 94.98 28.66 -6.33
C SER A 191 94.69 30.13 -6.05
N TYR A 192 93.40 30.47 -5.88
CA TYR A 192 92.95 31.82 -5.55
C TYR A 192 93.53 32.32 -4.23
N ALA A 193 93.45 31.52 -3.17
CA ALA A 193 94.00 31.87 -1.85
C ALA A 193 95.52 32.09 -1.90
N ARG A 194 96.25 31.25 -2.64
CA ARG A 194 97.70 31.40 -2.85
C ARG A 194 98.04 32.69 -3.60
N HIS A 195 97.34 32.97 -4.70
CA HIS A 195 97.60 34.15 -5.52
C HIS A 195 97.33 35.45 -4.75
N ASN A 196 96.26 35.46 -3.94
CA ASN A 196 95.84 36.63 -3.16
C ASN A 196 96.42 36.68 -1.73
N ARG A 197 97.31 35.74 -1.36
CA ARG A 197 97.96 35.66 -0.04
C ARG A 197 96.96 35.62 1.14
N LEU A 198 95.84 34.91 0.96
CA LEU A 198 94.83 34.74 1.99
C LEU A 198 95.23 33.62 2.97
N PRO A 199 94.78 33.68 4.25
CA PRO A 199 94.92 32.58 5.19
C PRO A 199 94.25 31.30 4.64
N ARG A 200 94.85 30.15 4.94
CA ARG A 200 94.25 28.83 4.65
C ARG A 200 93.26 28.43 5.71
#